data_AF-A0A523TCQ7-F1
#
_entry.id   AF-A0A523TCQ7-F1
#
_cell.length_a   1.000
_cell.length_b   1.000
_cell.length_c   1.000
_cell.angle_alpha   90.00
_cell.angle_beta   90.00
_cell.angle_gamma   90.00
#
_symmetry.space_group_name_H-M   'P 1'
#
loop_
_entity.id
_entity.type
_entity.pdbx_description
1 polymer ?
#
loop_
_entity_poly.entity_id
_entity_poly.type
_entity_poly.pdbx_seq_one_letter_code
_entity_poly.pdbx_strand_id
1 'polypeptide(L)'
;MKKQFNKLKKDRNGIAGLIIIIVLALAIIAGVVAVMVTRGGPFTLIGETDYTYASTANLNLTVNIENTIGSITIENDDTLTSLVEVRLEMWGRSEAILADAVNFTSSVVGGKVIISFDSGVQTWKWGDKDAFYQKIFVKINPDAIVEYDILTATGSVILYFDSLTESEIRMLDVEVATGSIDADFGDNTFLNTSTVSLITSTGSIDVISEEVKFVDDIYWTITTSTGSIDLTVEQVAIPSNNYIATYDATTSTGSVEVLYTLNEVNFGIRITAQTTTGSITIPGGGNLYESSGYASELIKYIFDLDTSTGSISAS
;
A
#
# COMPACT_ATOMS: atom_id res chain seq x y z
N MET A 1 49.63 -6.92 -7.00
CA MET A 1 48.52 -7.06 -7.97
C MET A 1 47.94 -8.48 -8.09
N LYS A 2 48.72 -9.55 -8.38
CA LYS A 2 48.15 -10.92 -8.53
C LYS A 2 47.36 -11.45 -7.31
N LYS A 3 47.75 -11.11 -6.08
CA LYS A 3 47.02 -11.53 -4.85
C LYS A 3 45.66 -10.84 -4.66
N GLN A 4 45.48 -9.60 -5.14
CA GLN A 4 44.18 -8.91 -5.06
C GLN A 4 43.19 -9.42 -6.13
N PHE A 5 43.69 -9.79 -7.32
CA PHE A 5 42.86 -10.40 -8.37
C PHE A 5 42.29 -11.78 -7.96
N ASN A 6 43.04 -12.57 -7.19
CA ASN A 6 42.55 -13.87 -6.71
C ASN A 6 41.51 -13.75 -5.58
N LYS A 7 41.51 -12.65 -4.81
CA LYS A 7 40.49 -12.39 -3.79
C LYS A 7 39.14 -12.01 -4.44
N LEU A 8 39.18 -11.13 -5.46
CA LEU A 8 37.99 -10.73 -6.24
C LEU A 8 37.32 -11.88 -7.01
N LYS A 9 38.09 -12.88 -7.48
CA LYS A 9 37.51 -14.10 -8.10
C LYS A 9 36.82 -15.01 -7.09
N LYS A 10 37.29 -15.04 -5.84
CA LYS A 10 36.70 -15.89 -4.79
C LYS A 10 35.38 -15.31 -4.29
N ASP A 11 35.28 -13.98 -4.18
CA ASP A 11 34.07 -13.29 -3.73
C ASP A 11 32.96 -13.30 -4.81
N ARG A 12 33.33 -13.20 -6.11
CA ARG A 12 32.35 -13.35 -7.23
C ARG A 12 31.71 -14.73 -7.31
N ASN A 13 32.43 -15.78 -6.92
CA ASN A 13 31.89 -17.15 -6.90
C ASN A 13 30.92 -17.36 -5.72
N GLY A 14 31.09 -16.63 -4.62
CA GLY A 14 30.16 -16.66 -3.48
C GLY A 14 28.83 -15.98 -3.80
N ILE A 15 28.87 -14.83 -4.45
CA ILE A 15 27.67 -14.08 -4.86
C ILE A 15 26.88 -14.84 -5.94
N ALA A 16 27.57 -15.42 -6.93
CA ALA A 16 26.91 -16.25 -7.95
C ALA A 16 26.23 -17.50 -7.35
N GLY A 17 26.83 -18.11 -6.31
CA GLY A 17 26.23 -19.23 -5.59
C GLY A 17 24.97 -18.83 -4.82
N LEU A 18 24.99 -17.66 -4.16
CA LEU A 18 23.83 -17.14 -3.43
C LEU A 18 22.66 -16.84 -4.37
N ILE A 19 22.92 -16.21 -5.52
CA ILE A 19 21.89 -15.90 -6.53
C ILE A 19 21.25 -17.19 -7.07
N ILE A 20 22.05 -18.23 -7.34
CA ILE A 20 21.53 -19.53 -7.81
C ILE A 20 20.63 -20.19 -6.77
N ILE A 21 20.97 -20.10 -5.48
CA ILE A 21 20.15 -20.64 -4.38
C ILE A 21 18.82 -19.88 -4.28
N ILE A 22 18.84 -18.55 -4.39
CA ILE A 22 17.63 -17.72 -4.34
C ILE A 22 16.72 -18.02 -5.54
N VAL A 23 17.27 -18.09 -6.76
CA VAL A 23 16.50 -18.41 -7.98
C VAL A 23 15.91 -19.83 -7.92
N LEU A 24 16.65 -20.81 -7.39
CA LEU A 24 16.12 -22.16 -7.18
C LEU A 24 15.02 -22.20 -6.12
N ALA A 25 15.17 -21.46 -5.03
CA ALA A 25 14.13 -21.35 -4.00
C ALA A 25 12.86 -20.72 -4.58
N LEU A 26 12.97 -19.64 -5.36
CA LEU A 26 11.86 -18.99 -6.04
C LEU A 26 11.19 -19.90 -7.09
N ALA A 27 11.97 -20.66 -7.86
CA ALA A 27 11.43 -21.61 -8.84
C ALA A 27 10.70 -22.79 -8.16
N ILE A 28 11.18 -23.24 -7.00
CA ILE A 28 10.50 -24.26 -6.18
C ILE A 28 9.19 -23.69 -5.62
N ILE A 29 9.20 -22.46 -5.09
CA ILE A 29 7.99 -21.79 -4.59
C ILE A 29 6.97 -21.60 -5.73
N ALA A 30 7.39 -21.08 -6.89
CA ALA A 30 6.53 -20.93 -8.06
C ALA A 30 5.97 -22.27 -8.56
N GLY A 31 6.80 -23.33 -8.55
CA GLY A 31 6.36 -24.69 -8.89
C GLY A 31 5.35 -25.26 -7.89
N VAL A 32 5.54 -24.99 -6.59
CA VAL A 32 4.59 -25.36 -5.53
C VAL A 32 3.27 -24.60 -5.69
N VAL A 33 3.31 -23.29 -5.96
CA VAL A 33 2.14 -22.45 -6.23
C VAL A 33 1.38 -22.94 -7.48
N ALA A 34 2.08 -23.23 -8.59
CA ALA A 34 1.46 -23.75 -9.80
C ALA A 34 0.80 -25.13 -9.59
N VAL A 35 1.41 -26.00 -8.78
CA VAL A 35 0.82 -27.31 -8.41
C VAL A 35 -0.35 -27.15 -7.44
N MET A 36 -0.32 -26.17 -6.54
CA MET A 36 -1.43 -25.85 -5.63
C MET A 36 -2.69 -25.41 -6.38
N VAL A 37 -2.53 -24.68 -7.49
CA VAL A 37 -3.64 -24.23 -8.36
C VAL A 37 -4.28 -25.41 -9.11
N THR A 38 -3.51 -26.43 -9.51
CA THR A 38 -4.01 -27.50 -10.40
C THR A 38 -4.78 -28.62 -9.69
N ARG A 39 -4.61 -28.84 -8.37
CA ARG A 39 -5.17 -30.03 -7.69
C ARG A 39 -6.51 -29.85 -6.98
N GLY A 40 -6.98 -28.65 -6.68
CA GLY A 40 -8.21 -28.46 -5.90
C GLY A 40 -9.41 -27.92 -6.66
N GLY A 41 -9.38 -27.94 -7.99
CA GLY A 41 -10.44 -27.36 -8.81
C GLY A 41 -10.45 -25.82 -8.80
N PRO A 42 -11.24 -25.21 -9.69
CA PRO A 42 -11.38 -23.76 -9.72
C PRO A 42 -12.10 -23.28 -8.46
N PHE A 43 -11.75 -22.09 -7.99
CA PHE A 43 -12.57 -21.38 -7.01
C PHE A 43 -13.85 -20.88 -7.70
N THR A 44 -14.98 -21.06 -7.03
CA THR A 44 -16.29 -20.56 -7.48
C THR A 44 -16.89 -19.68 -6.41
N LEU A 45 -17.72 -18.72 -6.79
CA LEU A 45 -18.50 -17.93 -5.83
C LEU A 45 -19.38 -18.89 -5.01
N ILE A 46 -19.16 -18.94 -3.70
CA ILE A 46 -19.92 -19.77 -2.75
C ILE A 46 -20.94 -18.95 -1.96
N GLY A 47 -20.82 -17.62 -1.96
CA GLY A 47 -21.79 -16.71 -1.37
C GLY A 47 -21.40 -15.25 -1.51
N GLU A 48 -22.36 -14.37 -1.27
CA GLU A 48 -22.16 -12.93 -1.16
C GLU A 48 -22.90 -12.39 0.06
N THR A 49 -22.45 -11.26 0.58
CA THR A 49 -23.15 -10.51 1.62
C THR A 49 -22.98 -9.03 1.35
N ASP A 50 -24.10 -8.32 1.22
CA ASP A 50 -24.13 -6.87 1.11
C ASP A 50 -24.52 -6.24 2.46
N TYR A 51 -23.94 -5.08 2.76
CA TYR A 51 -24.31 -4.25 3.90
C TYR A 51 -24.33 -2.78 3.50
N THR A 52 -25.31 -2.05 4.01
CA THR A 52 -25.47 -0.60 3.76
C THR A 52 -25.77 0.10 5.06
N TYR A 53 -24.99 1.15 5.39
CA TYR A 53 -25.33 2.06 6.48
C TYR A 53 -25.95 3.34 5.92
N ALA A 54 -27.27 3.41 5.89
CA ALA A 54 -28.01 4.46 5.19
C ALA A 54 -27.93 5.86 5.84
N SER A 55 -27.49 5.98 7.09
CA SER A 55 -27.56 7.26 7.82
C SER A 55 -26.31 8.11 7.62
N THR A 56 -26.46 9.28 7.01
CA THR A 56 -25.41 10.33 6.94
C THR A 56 -25.36 11.23 8.18
N ALA A 57 -26.23 11.02 9.18
CA ALA A 57 -26.20 11.79 10.42
C ALA A 57 -24.93 11.56 11.26
N ASN A 58 -24.21 10.46 11.00
CA ASN A 58 -22.91 10.16 11.59
C ASN A 58 -21.90 10.11 10.44
N LEU A 59 -21.03 11.11 10.33
CA LEU A 59 -20.01 11.14 9.27
C LEU A 59 -18.74 10.38 9.66
N ASN A 60 -18.50 10.15 10.97
CA ASN A 60 -17.30 9.44 11.41
C ASN A 60 -17.44 7.93 11.14
N LEU A 61 -16.50 7.39 10.36
CA LEU A 61 -16.43 5.98 9.97
C LEU A 61 -15.07 5.40 10.34
N THR A 62 -15.04 4.23 10.97
CA THR A 62 -13.84 3.37 11.02
C THR A 62 -14.08 2.15 10.17
N VAL A 63 -13.10 1.88 9.31
CA VAL A 63 -13.01 0.68 8.51
C VAL A 63 -11.85 -0.15 9.06
N ASN A 64 -12.19 -1.22 9.77
CA ASN A 64 -11.21 -2.21 10.24
C ASN A 64 -11.36 -3.49 9.39
N ILE A 65 -10.28 -3.92 8.74
CA ILE A 65 -10.30 -5.13 7.91
C ILE A 65 -9.11 -6.01 8.27
N GLU A 66 -9.37 -7.19 8.83
CA GLU A 66 -8.40 -8.27 9.00
C GLU A 66 -8.71 -9.42 8.02
N ASN A 67 -7.97 -9.47 6.91
CA ASN A 67 -8.18 -10.43 5.83
C ASN A 67 -6.99 -11.39 5.65
N THR A 68 -7.21 -12.69 5.75
CA THR A 68 -6.13 -13.67 5.60
C THR A 68 -5.76 -13.85 4.14
N ILE A 69 -6.75 -14.02 3.24
CA ILE A 69 -6.50 -14.22 1.81
C ILE A 69 -7.58 -13.53 0.99
N GLY A 70 -7.20 -12.60 0.12
CA GLY A 70 -8.18 -12.01 -0.79
C GLY A 70 -7.77 -10.69 -1.44
N SER A 71 -8.77 -9.94 -1.88
CA SER A 71 -8.60 -8.58 -2.37
C SER A 71 -9.54 -7.64 -1.63
N ILE A 72 -9.07 -6.45 -1.32
CA ILE A 72 -9.84 -5.36 -0.74
C ILE A 72 -9.81 -4.21 -1.73
N THR A 73 -10.97 -3.65 -2.04
CA THR A 73 -11.11 -2.44 -2.84
C THR A 73 -11.94 -1.46 -2.03
N ILE A 74 -11.38 -0.29 -1.75
CA ILE A 74 -12.06 0.81 -1.09
C ILE A 74 -12.08 1.97 -2.07
N GLU A 75 -13.26 2.51 -2.35
CA GLU A 75 -13.42 3.67 -3.22
C GLU A 75 -14.37 4.70 -2.61
N ASN A 76 -14.07 5.98 -2.85
CA ASN A 76 -15.05 7.04 -2.67
C ASN A 76 -16.07 6.99 -3.83
N ASP A 77 -17.35 7.17 -3.53
CA ASP A 77 -18.43 7.14 -4.52
C ASP A 77 -19.37 8.33 -4.33
N ASP A 78 -19.22 9.38 -5.16
CA ASP A 78 -20.05 10.58 -5.11
C ASP A 78 -21.55 10.33 -5.38
N THR A 79 -21.90 9.14 -5.89
CA THR A 79 -23.31 8.77 -6.14
C THR A 79 -23.96 8.13 -4.91
N LEU A 80 -23.17 7.83 -3.88
CA LEU A 80 -23.62 7.10 -2.70
C LEU A 80 -24.55 7.96 -1.83
N THR A 81 -25.78 7.49 -1.62
CA THR A 81 -26.76 8.16 -0.73
C THR A 81 -26.70 7.66 0.72
N SER A 82 -26.04 6.53 0.94
CA SER A 82 -25.70 5.97 2.24
C SER A 82 -24.33 6.48 2.69
N LEU A 83 -23.94 6.29 3.96
CA LEU A 83 -22.58 6.63 4.41
C LEU A 83 -21.54 5.65 3.84
N VAL A 84 -21.90 4.36 3.82
CA VAL A 84 -21.03 3.28 3.37
C VAL A 84 -21.87 2.11 2.84
N GLU A 85 -21.40 1.54 1.73
CA GLU A 85 -21.85 0.27 1.17
C GLU A 85 -20.70 -0.73 1.15
N VAL A 86 -20.98 -1.94 1.57
CA VAL A 86 -20.04 -3.05 1.64
C VAL A 86 -20.60 -4.19 0.83
N ARG A 87 -19.78 -4.79 -0.01
CA ARG A 87 -20.02 -6.12 -0.60
C ARG A 87 -18.87 -7.05 -0.26
N LEU A 88 -19.21 -8.19 0.33
CA LEU A 88 -18.30 -9.29 0.55
C LEU A 88 -18.65 -10.43 -0.41
N GLU A 89 -17.74 -10.77 -1.31
CA GLU A 89 -17.83 -11.99 -2.11
C GLU A 89 -16.94 -13.08 -1.53
N MET A 90 -17.50 -14.27 -1.39
CA MET A 90 -16.81 -15.44 -0.90
C MET A 90 -16.56 -16.43 -2.03
N TRP A 91 -15.29 -16.72 -2.29
CA TRP A 91 -14.90 -17.63 -3.36
C TRP A 91 -14.21 -18.85 -2.76
N GLY A 92 -14.79 -20.03 -2.98
CA GLY A 92 -14.35 -21.27 -2.33
C GLY A 92 -14.24 -22.43 -3.31
N ARG A 93 -13.59 -23.50 -2.85
CA ARG A 93 -13.62 -24.81 -3.51
C ARG A 93 -14.91 -25.55 -3.20
N SER A 94 -15.12 -26.70 -3.85
CA SER A 94 -16.39 -27.44 -3.79
C SER A 94 -16.84 -27.88 -2.39
N GLU A 95 -15.93 -27.92 -1.41
CA GLU A 95 -16.24 -28.29 -0.02
C GLU A 95 -16.16 -27.10 0.95
N ALA A 96 -15.90 -25.87 0.45
CA ALA A 96 -15.89 -24.66 1.28
C ALA A 96 -17.30 -24.29 1.73
N ILE A 97 -17.44 -23.92 3.01
CA ILE A 97 -18.72 -23.59 3.64
C ILE A 97 -18.74 -22.09 3.93
N LEU A 98 -19.77 -21.40 3.42
CA LEU A 98 -19.92 -19.95 3.57
C LEU A 98 -19.91 -19.49 5.05
N ALA A 99 -20.50 -20.29 5.94
CA ALA A 99 -20.59 -19.96 7.37
C ALA A 99 -19.22 -19.87 8.07
N ASP A 100 -18.21 -20.58 7.58
CA ASP A 100 -16.85 -20.55 8.13
C ASP A 100 -16.06 -19.32 7.66
N ALA A 101 -16.62 -18.56 6.73
CA ALA A 101 -15.94 -17.51 6.01
C ALA A 101 -16.46 -16.09 6.28
N VAL A 102 -17.61 -15.95 6.94
CA VAL A 102 -18.28 -14.66 7.16
C VAL A 102 -18.23 -14.27 8.62
N ASN A 103 -17.33 -13.34 8.92
CA ASN A 103 -17.22 -12.66 10.21
C ASN A 103 -17.24 -11.15 9.95
N PHE A 104 -18.31 -10.69 9.31
CA PHE A 104 -18.59 -9.28 9.15
C PHE A 104 -19.38 -8.80 10.37
N THR A 105 -18.95 -7.71 10.97
CA THR A 105 -19.70 -7.03 12.03
C THR A 105 -19.78 -5.54 11.76
N SER A 106 -20.87 -4.93 12.21
CA SER A 106 -21.01 -3.48 12.21
C SER A 106 -21.60 -3.00 13.54
N SER A 107 -21.16 -1.84 14.00
CA SER A 107 -21.67 -1.21 15.21
C SER A 107 -21.62 0.31 15.12
N VAL A 108 -22.39 0.98 15.97
CA VAL A 108 -22.33 2.43 16.15
C VAL A 108 -21.96 2.71 17.60
N VAL A 109 -20.79 3.30 17.83
CA VAL A 109 -20.26 3.59 19.16
C VAL A 109 -19.92 5.07 19.22
N GLY A 110 -20.59 5.83 20.10
CA GLY A 110 -20.29 7.25 20.28
C GLY A 110 -20.50 8.13 19.04
N GLY A 111 -21.44 7.77 18.15
CA GLY A 111 -21.67 8.50 16.89
C GLY A 111 -20.66 8.19 15.79
N LYS A 112 -19.88 7.13 15.95
CA LYS A 112 -18.94 6.60 14.98
C LYS A 112 -19.41 5.24 14.51
N VAL A 113 -19.48 5.06 13.19
CA VAL A 113 -19.80 3.78 12.56
C VAL A 113 -18.51 2.97 12.49
N ILE A 114 -18.54 1.72 12.94
CA ILE A 114 -17.41 0.81 12.86
C ILE A 114 -17.86 -0.36 12.00
N ILE A 115 -17.16 -0.61 10.90
CA ILE A 115 -17.27 -1.84 10.11
C ILE A 115 -16.02 -2.67 10.34
N SER A 116 -16.20 -3.96 10.60
CA SER A 116 -15.11 -4.88 10.91
C SER A 116 -15.27 -6.19 10.17
N PHE A 117 -14.18 -6.65 9.56
CA PHE A 117 -14.08 -7.96 8.90
C PHE A 117 -12.94 -8.72 9.55
N ASP A 118 -13.20 -9.96 9.98
CA ASP A 118 -12.16 -10.85 10.50
C ASP A 118 -12.28 -12.20 9.81
N SER A 119 -11.49 -12.45 8.77
CA SER A 119 -11.51 -13.74 8.06
C SER A 119 -11.18 -14.97 8.94
N GLY A 120 -10.76 -14.77 10.19
CA GLY A 120 -10.28 -15.79 11.10
C GLY A 120 -8.92 -16.34 10.69
N VAL A 121 -8.33 -17.21 11.52
CA VAL A 121 -7.08 -17.89 11.17
C VAL A 121 -7.37 -19.02 10.19
N GLN A 122 -7.08 -18.80 8.91
CA GLN A 122 -7.08 -19.88 7.93
C GLN A 122 -5.70 -20.53 7.83
N THR A 123 -5.63 -21.83 8.14
CA THR A 123 -4.43 -22.61 7.86
C THR A 123 -4.56 -23.25 6.50
N TRP A 124 -3.92 -22.68 5.47
CA TRP A 124 -3.88 -23.32 4.16
C TRP A 124 -3.01 -24.58 4.23
N LYS A 125 -3.62 -25.76 4.19
CA LYS A 125 -2.88 -27.02 4.02
C LYS A 125 -2.97 -27.51 2.57
N TRP A 126 -1.94 -28.22 2.15
CA TRP A 126 -1.91 -28.83 0.83
C TRP A 126 -3.10 -29.78 0.66
N GLY A 127 -3.95 -29.51 -0.34
CA GLY A 127 -5.13 -30.31 -0.61
C GLY A 127 -6.38 -29.90 0.17
N ASP A 128 -6.37 -28.78 0.88
CA ASP A 128 -7.59 -28.25 1.49
C ASP A 128 -8.64 -27.98 0.42
N LYS A 129 -9.78 -28.60 0.64
CA LYS A 129 -10.97 -28.49 -0.20
C LYS A 129 -11.98 -27.49 0.35
N ASP A 130 -11.75 -27.05 1.58
CA ASP A 130 -12.43 -25.98 2.29
C ASP A 130 -11.76 -24.61 2.09
N ALA A 131 -10.61 -24.54 1.40
CA ALA A 131 -9.94 -23.28 1.10
C ALA A 131 -10.87 -22.28 0.39
N PHE A 132 -10.83 -21.03 0.85
CA PHE A 132 -11.55 -19.91 0.26
C PHE A 132 -10.70 -18.63 0.28
N TYR A 133 -11.11 -17.64 -0.51
CA TYR A 133 -10.59 -16.28 -0.46
C TYR A 133 -11.74 -15.28 -0.50
N GLN A 134 -11.48 -14.06 -0.03
CA GLN A 134 -12.47 -13.00 0.08
C GLN A 134 -12.24 -11.93 -0.98
N LYS A 135 -13.31 -11.35 -1.51
CA LYS A 135 -13.23 -10.04 -2.16
C LYS A 135 -14.11 -9.08 -1.39
N ILE A 136 -13.51 -8.03 -0.84
CA ILE A 136 -14.18 -7.02 -0.04
C ILE A 136 -14.21 -5.75 -0.88
N PHE A 137 -15.41 -5.25 -1.15
CA PHE A 137 -15.63 -3.97 -1.82
C PHE A 137 -16.28 -3.03 -0.82
N VAL A 138 -15.68 -1.86 -0.60
CA VAL A 138 -16.19 -0.82 0.29
C VAL A 138 -16.34 0.46 -0.53
N LYS A 139 -17.58 0.93 -0.66
CA LYS A 139 -17.90 2.23 -1.25
C LYS A 139 -18.22 3.20 -0.13
N ILE A 140 -17.57 4.35 -0.11
CA ILE A 140 -17.70 5.33 0.96
C ILE A 140 -18.25 6.63 0.37
N ASN A 141 -19.20 7.24 1.08
CA ASN A 141 -19.65 8.57 0.73
C ASN A 141 -18.52 9.58 1.03
N PRO A 142 -18.13 10.44 0.09
CA PRO A 142 -17.03 11.38 0.29
C PRO A 142 -17.19 12.31 1.51
N ASP A 143 -18.42 12.63 1.94
CA ASP A 143 -18.67 13.43 3.15
C ASP A 143 -18.28 12.69 4.46
N ALA A 144 -17.97 11.40 4.38
CA ALA A 144 -17.51 10.61 5.51
C ALA A 144 -16.10 11.07 5.97
N ILE A 145 -15.90 11.02 7.28
CA ILE A 145 -14.62 11.26 7.92
C ILE A 145 -14.07 9.92 8.39
N VAL A 146 -13.03 9.43 7.73
CA VAL A 146 -12.68 8.00 7.77
C VAL A 146 -11.36 7.73 8.47
N GLU A 147 -11.34 6.66 9.24
CA GLU A 147 -10.13 6.02 9.77
C GLU A 147 -10.03 4.60 9.24
N TYR A 148 -8.90 4.27 8.60
CA TYR A 148 -8.61 2.95 8.04
C TYR A 148 -7.56 2.22 8.87
N ASP A 149 -7.86 0.97 9.21
CA ASP A 149 -6.95 0.00 9.82
C ASP A 149 -7.11 -1.32 9.07
N ILE A 150 -6.17 -1.63 8.17
CA ILE A 150 -6.30 -2.73 7.21
C ILE A 150 -5.09 -3.65 7.35
N LEU A 151 -5.32 -4.89 7.77
CA LEU A 151 -4.33 -5.94 7.86
C LEU A 151 -4.70 -7.08 6.91
N THR A 152 -3.80 -7.41 5.99
CA THR A 152 -3.97 -8.53 5.06
C THR A 152 -2.76 -9.46 5.04
N ALA A 153 -2.96 -10.76 5.25
CA ALA A 153 -1.83 -11.70 5.21
C ALA A 153 -1.38 -12.02 3.77
N THR A 154 -2.31 -12.28 2.85
CA THR A 154 -1.99 -12.48 1.43
C THR A 154 -3.06 -11.87 0.53
N GLY A 155 -2.70 -10.92 -0.32
CA GLY A 155 -3.71 -10.27 -1.14
C GLY A 155 -3.32 -8.95 -1.77
N SER A 156 -4.32 -8.24 -2.25
CA SER A 156 -4.16 -6.87 -2.75
C SER A 156 -5.11 -5.92 -2.03
N VAL A 157 -4.63 -4.75 -1.67
CA VAL A 157 -5.45 -3.63 -1.19
C VAL A 157 -5.40 -2.54 -2.25
N ILE A 158 -6.56 -2.13 -2.76
CA ILE A 158 -6.72 -1.02 -3.69
C ILE A 158 -7.52 0.06 -2.98
N LEU A 159 -6.97 1.27 -2.91
CA LEU A 159 -7.58 2.44 -2.32
C LEU A 159 -7.71 3.51 -3.41
N TYR A 160 -8.92 3.94 -3.71
CA TYR A 160 -9.20 4.97 -4.70
C TYR A 160 -10.01 6.09 -4.04
N PHE A 161 -9.30 7.16 -3.65
CA PHE A 161 -9.89 8.27 -2.89
C PHE A 161 -10.23 9.49 -3.74
N ASP A 162 -10.00 9.41 -5.05
CA ASP A 162 -10.47 10.43 -5.99
C ASP A 162 -12.00 10.53 -5.98
N SER A 163 -12.49 11.76 -5.88
CA SER A 163 -13.92 12.08 -5.77
C SER A 163 -14.17 13.51 -6.26
N LEU A 164 -15.41 13.81 -6.65
CA LEU A 164 -15.83 15.15 -7.06
C LEU A 164 -15.98 16.12 -5.88
N THR A 165 -16.03 15.58 -4.66
CA THR A 165 -16.18 16.30 -3.41
C THR A 165 -15.06 15.95 -2.45
N GLU A 166 -14.79 16.85 -1.49
CA GLU A 166 -13.67 16.67 -0.55
C GLU A 166 -13.93 15.49 0.39
N SER A 167 -12.96 14.57 0.49
CA SER A 167 -12.99 13.43 1.42
C SER A 167 -11.96 13.60 2.54
N GLU A 168 -12.34 13.36 3.80
CA GLU A 168 -11.46 13.53 4.97
C GLU A 168 -10.96 12.18 5.51
N ILE A 169 -9.64 11.98 5.52
CA ILE A 169 -8.99 10.82 6.13
C ILE A 169 -8.24 11.25 7.39
N ARG A 170 -8.57 10.62 8.53
CA ARG A 170 -7.95 10.89 9.84
C ARG A 170 -6.91 9.86 10.28
N MET A 171 -6.94 8.69 9.67
CA MET A 171 -5.97 7.63 9.91
C MET A 171 -5.94 6.72 8.70
N LEU A 172 -4.75 6.33 8.27
CA LEU A 172 -4.56 5.33 7.24
C LEU A 172 -3.38 4.45 7.61
N ASP A 173 -3.69 3.24 8.04
CA ASP A 173 -2.72 2.18 8.28
C ASP A 173 -3.11 0.94 7.47
N VAL A 174 -2.20 0.50 6.61
CA VAL A 174 -2.39 -0.65 5.73
C VAL A 174 -1.15 -1.53 5.76
N GLU A 175 -1.32 -2.76 6.21
CA GLU A 175 -0.29 -3.78 6.21
C GLU A 175 -0.70 -4.98 5.36
N VAL A 176 0.09 -5.32 4.34
CA VAL A 176 -0.09 -6.52 3.51
C VAL A 176 1.16 -7.40 3.57
N ALA A 177 1.11 -8.52 4.31
CA ALA A 177 2.31 -9.35 4.48
C ALA A 177 2.84 -9.88 3.13
N THR A 178 1.99 -10.41 2.25
CA THR A 178 2.39 -10.80 0.88
C THR A 178 1.37 -10.32 -0.15
N GLY A 179 1.80 -9.43 -1.05
CA GLY A 179 0.99 -8.99 -2.18
C GLY A 179 1.17 -7.51 -2.48
N SER A 180 0.10 -6.75 -2.71
CA SER A 180 0.22 -5.36 -3.17
C SER A 180 -0.67 -4.38 -2.44
N ILE A 181 -0.18 -3.14 -2.35
CA ILE A 181 -0.97 -1.97 -2.01
C ILE A 181 -0.94 -1.04 -3.21
N ASP A 182 -2.10 -0.59 -3.65
CA ASP A 182 -2.28 0.42 -4.70
C ASP A 182 -3.16 1.52 -4.10
N ALA A 183 -2.61 2.72 -3.94
CA ALA A 183 -3.26 3.82 -3.26
C ALA A 183 -3.24 5.09 -4.09
N ASP A 184 -4.42 5.52 -4.53
CA ASP A 184 -4.63 6.72 -5.34
C ASP A 184 -5.37 7.78 -4.52
N PHE A 185 -4.67 8.89 -4.26
CA PHE A 185 -5.17 10.06 -3.57
C PHE A 185 -5.33 11.21 -4.58
N GLY A 186 -6.56 11.41 -5.06
CA GLY A 186 -6.90 12.50 -5.98
C GLY A 186 -7.01 13.88 -5.31
N ASP A 187 -7.26 14.90 -6.13
CA ASP A 187 -7.20 16.34 -5.79
C ASP A 187 -8.18 16.81 -4.69
N ASN A 188 -9.21 16.01 -4.43
CA ASN A 188 -10.20 16.26 -3.38
C ASN A 188 -9.95 15.42 -2.11
N THR A 189 -8.80 14.75 -1.99
CA THR A 189 -8.39 14.09 -0.76
C THR A 189 -7.86 15.11 0.25
N PHE A 190 -8.44 15.13 1.45
CA PHE A 190 -7.95 15.89 2.60
C PHE A 190 -7.45 14.96 3.71
N LEU A 191 -6.14 14.97 3.97
CA LEU A 191 -5.51 14.22 5.04
C LEU A 191 -5.47 15.08 6.31
N ASN A 192 -6.38 14.78 7.22
CA ASN A 192 -6.43 15.32 8.58
C ASN A 192 -5.74 14.38 9.56
N THR A 193 -4.49 14.05 9.26
CA THR A 193 -3.61 13.17 10.03
C THR A 193 -2.17 13.66 9.91
N SER A 194 -1.35 13.36 10.91
CA SER A 194 0.10 13.59 10.85
C SER A 194 0.85 12.42 10.23
N THR A 195 0.21 11.27 10.03
CA THR A 195 0.87 10.03 9.58
C THR A 195 0.01 9.21 8.64
N VAL A 196 0.68 8.60 7.65
CA VAL A 196 0.16 7.53 6.79
C VAL A 196 1.14 6.35 6.81
N SER A 197 0.63 5.13 6.89
CA SER A 197 1.42 3.89 6.95
C SER A 197 0.94 2.90 5.88
N LEU A 198 1.83 2.55 4.96
CA LEU A 198 1.61 1.57 3.89
C LEU A 198 2.78 0.57 3.92
N ILE A 199 2.52 -0.65 4.34
CA ILE A 199 3.56 -1.63 4.66
C ILE A 199 3.30 -2.94 3.94
N THR A 200 4.32 -3.50 3.30
CA THR A 200 4.31 -4.89 2.84
C THR A 200 5.54 -5.65 3.34
N SER A 201 5.45 -6.97 3.52
CA SER A 201 6.67 -7.77 3.73
C SER A 201 7.22 -8.28 2.40
N THR A 202 6.36 -8.71 1.49
CA THR A 202 6.77 -9.16 0.15
C THR A 202 5.76 -8.70 -0.89
N GLY A 203 6.22 -7.88 -1.82
CA GLY A 203 5.45 -7.39 -2.96
C GLY A 203 5.57 -5.88 -3.13
N SER A 204 4.60 -5.27 -3.81
CA SER A 204 4.72 -3.90 -4.30
C SER A 204 3.80 -2.92 -3.59
N ILE A 205 4.25 -1.67 -3.49
CA ILE A 205 3.42 -0.55 -3.08
C ILE A 205 3.44 0.48 -4.20
N ASP A 206 2.27 0.83 -4.73
CA ASP A 206 2.07 1.92 -5.69
C ASP A 206 1.26 3.03 -4.98
N VAL A 207 1.75 4.27 -5.06
CA VAL A 207 1.11 5.43 -4.45
C VAL A 207 1.05 6.56 -5.46
N ILE A 208 -0.15 7.09 -5.69
CA ILE A 208 -0.39 8.30 -6.46
C ILE A 208 -0.95 9.36 -5.51
N SER A 209 -0.27 10.49 -5.39
CA SER A 209 -0.66 11.62 -4.55
C SER A 209 -0.77 12.87 -5.42
N GLU A 210 -1.98 13.18 -5.89
CA GLU A 210 -2.27 14.32 -6.77
C GLU A 210 -3.03 15.41 -6.00
N GLU A 211 -2.42 16.59 -5.87
CA GLU A 211 -3.01 17.80 -5.27
C GLU A 211 -3.63 17.59 -3.87
N VAL A 212 -3.16 16.57 -3.14
CA VAL A 212 -3.64 16.20 -1.80
C VAL A 212 -3.47 17.36 -0.82
N LYS A 213 -4.50 17.61 -0.03
CA LYS A 213 -4.51 18.66 0.99
C LYS A 213 -4.12 18.06 2.34
N PHE A 214 -3.22 18.73 3.06
CA PHE A 214 -2.81 18.32 4.40
C PHE A 214 -3.25 19.37 5.42
N VAL A 215 -3.63 18.96 6.62
CA VAL A 215 -3.96 19.90 7.71
C VAL A 215 -2.70 20.56 8.30
N ASP A 216 -1.63 19.79 8.42
CA ASP A 216 -0.36 20.12 9.07
C ASP A 216 0.74 19.26 8.42
N ASP A 217 1.94 19.27 8.99
CA ASP A 217 3.02 18.37 8.62
C ASP A 217 2.58 16.90 8.61
N ILE A 218 3.01 16.16 7.58
CA ILE A 218 2.63 14.77 7.38
C ILE A 218 3.86 13.88 7.13
N TYR A 219 3.84 12.70 7.72
CA TYR A 219 4.86 11.68 7.57
C TYR A 219 4.28 10.40 6.97
N TRP A 220 4.76 10.02 5.79
CA TRP A 220 4.40 8.79 5.10
C TRP A 220 5.45 7.73 5.35
N THR A 221 5.04 6.60 5.91
CA THR A 221 5.85 5.39 6.04
C THR A 221 5.45 4.42 4.94
N ILE A 222 6.30 4.24 3.94
CA ILE A 222 6.05 3.39 2.78
C ILE A 222 7.15 2.32 2.75
N THR A 223 6.85 1.10 3.17
CA THR A 223 7.90 0.10 3.44
C THR A 223 7.62 -1.25 2.81
N THR A 224 8.62 -1.85 2.18
CA THR A 224 8.60 -3.27 1.79
C THR A 224 9.86 -4.01 2.22
N SER A 225 9.79 -5.26 2.68
CA SER A 225 11.03 -6.03 2.90
C SER A 225 11.58 -6.58 1.58
N THR A 226 10.73 -6.94 0.63
CA THR A 226 11.15 -7.42 -0.69
C THR A 226 10.12 -7.07 -1.74
N GLY A 227 10.51 -6.25 -2.71
CA GLY A 227 9.66 -5.78 -3.80
C GLY A 227 9.90 -4.31 -4.11
N SER A 228 8.98 -3.71 -4.88
CA SER A 228 9.10 -2.33 -5.36
C SER A 228 8.21 -1.37 -4.58
N ILE A 229 8.67 -0.12 -4.51
CA ILE A 229 7.85 1.02 -4.12
C ILE A 229 7.88 1.97 -5.31
N ASP A 230 6.70 2.30 -5.83
CA ASP A 230 6.49 3.25 -6.90
C ASP A 230 5.65 4.40 -6.31
N LEU A 231 6.17 5.62 -6.33
CA LEU A 231 5.56 6.80 -5.71
C LEU A 231 5.45 7.92 -6.73
N THR A 232 4.23 8.33 -7.04
CA THR A 232 3.92 9.49 -7.88
C THR A 232 3.39 10.62 -7.01
N VAL A 233 4.04 11.79 -7.01
CA VAL A 233 3.59 12.98 -6.27
C VAL A 233 3.43 14.16 -7.21
N GLU A 234 2.21 14.64 -7.37
CA GLU A 234 1.89 15.83 -8.16
C GLU A 234 1.30 16.92 -7.27
N GLN A 235 1.94 18.09 -7.26
CA GLN A 235 1.40 19.29 -6.65
C GLN A 235 1.84 20.51 -7.45
N VAL A 236 0.89 21.10 -8.17
CA VAL A 236 1.07 22.29 -8.99
C VAL A 236 0.35 23.48 -8.35
N ALA A 237 -0.81 23.26 -7.73
CA ALA A 237 -1.55 24.30 -7.03
C ALA A 237 -0.89 24.64 -5.68
N ILE A 238 -0.81 25.94 -5.37
CA ILE A 238 -0.28 26.39 -4.07
C ILE A 238 -1.36 26.14 -3.00
N PRO A 239 -1.10 25.31 -1.99
CA PRO A 239 -2.02 25.06 -0.90
C PRO A 239 -2.21 26.32 -0.04
N SER A 240 -3.34 26.38 0.67
CA SER A 240 -3.69 27.53 1.51
C SER A 240 -2.88 27.63 2.81
N ASN A 241 -2.29 26.51 3.25
CA ASN A 241 -1.50 26.35 4.45
C ASN A 241 -0.07 25.91 4.11
N ASN A 242 0.84 26.19 5.02
CA ASN A 242 2.21 25.70 4.94
C ASN A 242 2.29 24.34 5.64
N TYR A 243 3.04 23.41 5.07
CA TYR A 243 3.29 22.09 5.65
C TYR A 243 4.60 21.51 5.14
N ILE A 244 5.09 20.48 5.82
CA ILE A 244 6.15 19.60 5.38
C ILE A 244 5.55 18.21 5.15
N ALA A 245 5.63 17.73 3.91
CA ALA A 245 5.29 16.36 3.55
C ALA A 245 6.58 15.54 3.45
N THR A 246 6.73 14.54 4.31
CA THR A 246 7.88 13.63 4.31
C THR A 246 7.44 12.25 3.84
N TYR A 247 8.08 11.74 2.79
CA TYR A 247 7.90 10.41 2.25
C TYR A 247 9.12 9.57 2.57
N ASP A 248 8.99 8.69 3.58
CA ASP A 248 9.99 7.67 3.92
C ASP A 248 9.65 6.39 3.15
N ALA A 249 10.37 6.15 2.06
CA ALA A 249 10.17 5.01 1.17
C ALA A 249 11.37 4.05 1.26
N THR A 250 11.16 2.92 1.93
CA THR A 250 12.24 2.01 2.31
C THR A 250 11.99 0.58 1.82
N THR A 251 12.99 -0.02 1.18
CA THR A 251 12.99 -1.47 0.84
C THR A 251 14.27 -2.20 1.25
N SER A 252 14.17 -3.45 1.75
CA SER A 252 15.41 -4.22 2.00
C SER A 252 15.96 -4.84 0.70
N THR A 253 15.10 -5.26 -0.22
CA THR A 253 15.52 -5.81 -1.51
C THR A 253 14.50 -5.47 -2.58
N GLY A 254 14.90 -4.62 -3.52
CA GLY A 254 14.07 -4.15 -4.62
C GLY A 254 14.28 -2.67 -4.90
N SER A 255 13.38 -2.08 -5.67
CA SER A 255 13.51 -0.71 -6.16
C SER A 255 12.61 0.26 -5.42
N VAL A 256 13.06 1.51 -5.35
CA VAL A 256 12.24 2.66 -5.00
C VAL A 256 12.27 3.62 -6.19
N GLU A 257 11.11 3.90 -6.77
CA GLU A 257 10.93 4.86 -7.85
C GLU A 257 10.03 6.00 -7.37
N VAL A 258 10.50 7.24 -7.54
CA VAL A 258 9.73 8.44 -7.24
C VAL A 258 9.61 9.26 -8.52
N LEU A 259 8.39 9.51 -8.96
CA LEU A 259 8.06 10.48 -9.98
C LEU A 259 7.40 11.68 -9.31
N TYR A 260 7.95 12.88 -9.48
CA TYR A 260 7.34 14.06 -8.88
C TYR A 260 7.15 15.21 -9.89
N THR A 261 5.98 15.84 -9.83
CA THR A 261 5.65 17.05 -10.56
C THR A 261 5.34 18.16 -9.55
N LEU A 262 6.38 18.91 -9.17
CA LEU A 262 6.28 19.97 -8.17
C LEU A 262 6.75 21.30 -8.78
N ASN A 263 5.99 22.38 -8.58
CA ASN A 263 6.42 23.73 -8.94
C ASN A 263 7.56 24.22 -8.02
N GLU A 264 8.82 24.00 -8.42
CA GLU A 264 10.03 24.33 -7.63
C GLU A 264 10.15 25.82 -7.24
N VAL A 265 9.34 26.72 -7.82
CA VAL A 265 9.27 28.14 -7.41
C VAL A 265 8.54 28.32 -6.08
N ASN A 266 7.59 27.44 -5.76
CA ASN A 266 6.71 27.55 -4.59
C ASN A 266 6.92 26.39 -3.58
N PHE A 267 7.64 25.34 -3.99
CA PHE A 267 7.87 24.15 -3.18
C PHE A 267 9.36 23.87 -2.99
N GLY A 268 9.75 23.69 -1.73
CA GLY A 268 11.07 23.20 -1.37
C GLY A 268 11.13 21.68 -1.53
N ILE A 269 12.08 21.17 -2.31
CA ILE A 269 12.26 19.73 -2.51
C ILE A 269 13.58 19.31 -1.89
N ARG A 270 13.57 18.24 -1.10
CA ARG A 270 14.79 17.54 -0.68
C ARG A 270 14.64 16.05 -0.95
N ILE A 271 15.68 15.45 -1.51
CA ILE A 271 15.75 14.00 -1.73
C ILE A 271 17.02 13.50 -1.05
N THR A 272 16.87 12.58 -0.10
CA THR A 272 17.96 11.80 0.47
C THR A 272 17.84 10.38 -0.05
N ALA A 273 18.87 9.83 -0.67
CA ALA A 273 18.83 8.47 -1.23
C ALA A 273 20.00 7.63 -0.73
N GLN A 274 19.74 6.41 -0.28
CA GLN A 274 20.79 5.51 0.23
C GLN A 274 20.66 4.10 -0.34
N THR A 275 21.78 3.52 -0.76
CA THR A 275 21.84 2.09 -1.02
C THR A 275 23.15 1.45 -0.61
N THR A 276 23.09 0.22 -0.09
CA THR A 276 24.30 -0.58 0.19
C THR A 276 24.81 -1.24 -1.09
N THR A 277 23.92 -1.83 -1.90
CA THR A 277 24.27 -2.49 -3.16
C THR A 277 23.26 -2.11 -4.25
N GLY A 278 23.72 -1.33 -5.23
CA GLY A 278 22.97 -1.05 -6.46
C GLY A 278 23.26 0.35 -6.99
N SER A 279 22.23 1.07 -7.41
CA SER A 279 22.38 2.38 -8.07
C SER A 279 21.41 3.41 -7.52
N ILE A 280 21.85 4.67 -7.50
CA ILE A 280 21.02 5.84 -7.18
C ILE A 280 21.02 6.75 -8.40
N THR A 281 19.83 7.11 -8.87
CA THR A 281 19.62 8.08 -9.94
C THR A 281 18.67 9.16 -9.42
N ILE A 282 19.22 10.27 -8.96
CA ILE A 282 18.46 11.44 -8.49
C ILE A 282 18.97 12.71 -9.19
N PRO A 283 18.22 13.82 -9.20
CA PRO A 283 18.66 15.07 -9.78
C PRO A 283 19.98 15.57 -9.16
N GLY A 284 20.85 16.16 -9.96
CA GLY A 284 22.20 16.60 -9.53
C GLY A 284 23.21 15.47 -9.33
N GLY A 285 22.78 14.22 -9.19
CA GLY A 285 23.62 13.05 -8.93
C GLY A 285 24.09 12.94 -7.48
N GLY A 286 24.54 11.75 -7.07
CA GLY A 286 24.96 11.48 -5.69
C GLY A 286 23.83 10.92 -4.84
N ASN A 287 23.78 11.29 -3.56
CA ASN A 287 22.85 10.77 -2.55
C ASN A 287 21.99 11.83 -1.85
N LEU A 288 22.15 13.10 -2.24
CA LEU A 288 21.39 14.22 -1.71
C LEU A 288 21.09 15.20 -2.85
N TYR A 289 19.84 15.62 -2.95
CA TYR A 289 19.39 16.73 -3.79
C TYR A 289 18.56 17.70 -2.97
N GLU A 290 18.71 19.00 -3.26
CA GLU A 290 17.83 20.05 -2.77
C GLU A 290 17.49 20.99 -3.93
N SER A 291 16.21 21.34 -4.10
CA SER A 291 15.83 22.39 -5.03
C SER A 291 16.37 23.75 -4.57
N SER A 292 16.53 24.69 -5.50
CA SER A 292 17.07 26.02 -5.19
C SER A 292 16.26 26.79 -4.14
N GLY A 293 14.96 26.51 -4.01
CA GLY A 293 14.05 27.09 -3.03
C GLY A 293 13.96 26.36 -1.69
N TYR A 294 14.60 25.19 -1.51
CA TYR A 294 14.38 24.34 -0.33
C TYR A 294 14.55 25.05 1.03
N ALA A 295 15.51 25.98 1.12
CA ALA A 295 15.77 26.74 2.34
C ALA A 295 14.75 27.88 2.60
N SER A 296 14.15 28.45 1.54
CA SER A 296 13.25 29.61 1.62
C SER A 296 11.78 29.24 1.63
N GLU A 297 11.41 28.15 0.95
CA GLU A 297 10.01 27.77 0.80
C GLU A 297 9.41 27.29 2.13
N LEU A 298 8.16 27.67 2.35
CA LEU A 298 7.39 27.32 3.53
C LEU A 298 6.69 25.97 3.39
N ILE A 299 6.43 25.55 2.14
CA ILE A 299 5.87 24.25 1.81
C ILE A 299 7.02 23.37 1.31
N LYS A 300 7.16 22.17 1.88
CA LYS A 300 8.30 21.29 1.59
C LYS A 300 7.87 19.86 1.33
N TYR A 301 8.54 19.25 0.37
CA TYR A 301 8.48 17.83 0.07
C TYR A 301 9.85 17.23 0.35
N ILE A 302 9.89 16.26 1.26
CA ILE A 302 11.09 15.53 1.64
C ILE A 302 10.90 14.08 1.25
N PHE A 303 11.83 13.56 0.45
CA PHE A 303 11.86 12.17 0.03
C PHE A 303 13.07 11.50 0.65
N ASP A 304 12.85 10.64 1.64
CA ASP A 304 13.89 9.83 2.26
C ASP A 304 13.77 8.40 1.72
N LEU A 305 14.72 8.03 0.84
CA LEU A 305 14.65 6.83 0.02
C LEU A 305 15.78 5.87 0.41
N ASP A 306 15.47 4.64 0.81
CA ASP A 306 16.47 3.63 1.17
C ASP A 306 16.22 2.29 0.47
N THR A 307 17.28 1.70 -0.09
CA THR A 307 17.29 0.28 -0.44
C THR A 307 18.59 -0.42 -0.03
N SER A 308 18.53 -1.51 0.73
CA SER A 308 19.74 -2.28 1.01
C SER A 308 20.32 -2.95 -0.24
N THR A 309 19.48 -3.57 -1.07
CA THR A 309 19.88 -4.15 -2.37
C THR A 309 18.87 -3.82 -3.45
N GLY A 310 19.25 -2.95 -4.39
CA GLY A 310 18.41 -2.57 -5.52
C GLY A 310 18.69 -1.17 -6.02
N SER A 311 17.73 -0.54 -6.70
CA SER A 311 17.91 0.77 -7.31
C SER A 311 16.96 1.79 -6.73
N ILE A 312 17.45 3.02 -6.57
CA ILE A 312 16.64 4.19 -6.29
C ILE A 312 16.64 5.08 -7.52
N SER A 313 15.46 5.51 -7.95
CA SER A 313 15.27 6.54 -8.97
C SER A 313 14.34 7.61 -8.44
N ALA A 314 14.67 8.88 -8.65
CA ALA A 314 13.77 10.00 -8.41
C ALA A 314 13.91 11.02 -9.55
N SER A 315 12.79 11.47 -10.13
CA SER A 315 12.78 12.44 -11.24
C SER A 315 11.53 13.27 -11.32
#